data_AF-A0A327ZKW0-F1
#
_entry.id   AF-A0A327ZKW0-F1
#
_cell.length_a   1.000
_cell.length_b   1.000
_cell.length_c   1.000
_cell.angle_alpha   90.00
_cell.angle_beta   90.00
_cell.angle_gamma   90.00
#
_symmetry.space_group_name_H-M   'P 1'
#
loop_
_entity.id
_entity.type
_entity.pdbx_description
1 polymer ?
#
loop_
_entity_poly.entity_id
_entity_poly.type
_entity_poly.pdbx_seq_one_letter_code
_entity_poly.pdbx_strand_id
1 'polypeptide(L)'
;MSDFSVRPSMMVDTIEQINAIQGRIDAAMGELNSSVNTFVSVNAGAAVEEYQLAQAEWNAGLEQMRASLSQAGVNLNSILSTYEQGQRTGVSIFSSGR
;
A
#
# COMPACT_ATOMS: atom_id res chain seq x y z
N MET A 1 -23.42 -7.95 -25.04
CA MET A 1 -23.08 -7.84 -23.61
C MET A 1 -21.58 -7.94 -23.51
N SER A 2 -20.89 -6.83 -23.23
CA SER A 2 -19.45 -6.86 -22.98
C SER A 2 -19.23 -7.69 -21.72
N ASP A 3 -18.50 -8.78 -21.84
CA ASP A 3 -18.05 -9.59 -20.71
C ASP A 3 -17.18 -8.69 -19.83
N PHE A 4 -17.76 -8.17 -18.74
CA PHE A 4 -17.01 -7.47 -17.69
C PHE A 4 -16.32 -8.56 -16.84
N SER A 5 -15.38 -9.25 -17.47
CA SER A 5 -14.53 -10.25 -16.83
C SER A 5 -13.42 -9.50 -16.10
N VAL A 6 -13.74 -9.06 -14.88
CA VAL A 6 -12.71 -8.76 -13.89
C VAL A 6 -11.94 -10.05 -13.65
N ARG A 7 -10.65 -10.07 -14.02
CA ARG A 7 -9.80 -11.26 -13.91
C ARG A 7 -9.22 -11.34 -12.49
N PRO A 8 -9.59 -12.33 -11.65
CA PRO A 8 -9.08 -12.44 -10.29
C PRO A 8 -7.56 -12.51 -10.19
N SER A 9 -6.91 -13.12 -11.18
CA SER A 9 -5.44 -13.18 -11.28
C SER A 9 -4.80 -11.79 -11.33
N MET A 10 -5.37 -10.86 -12.11
CA MET A 10 -4.87 -9.48 -12.19
C MET A 10 -5.01 -8.75 -10.86
N MET A 11 -6.01 -9.09 -10.04
CA MET A 11 -6.22 -8.49 -8.71
C MET A 11 -5.18 -9.01 -7.72
N VAL A 12 -4.90 -10.31 -7.73
CA VAL A 12 -3.82 -10.90 -6.91
C VAL A 12 -2.47 -10.29 -7.29
N ASP A 13 -2.16 -10.20 -8.59
CA ASP A 13 -0.93 -9.56 -9.08
C ASP A 13 -0.82 -8.09 -8.64
N THR A 14 -1.95 -7.37 -8.61
CA THR A 14 -1.99 -5.98 -8.15
C THR A 14 -1.75 -5.86 -6.65
N ILE A 15 -2.32 -6.77 -5.84
CA ILE A 15 -2.09 -6.82 -4.39
C ILE A 15 -0.61 -7.12 -4.09
N GLU A 16 -0.02 -8.09 -4.78
CA GLU A 16 1.41 -8.40 -4.64
C GLU A 16 2.29 -7.20 -5.02
N GLN A 17 1.97 -6.50 -6.10
CA GLN A 17 2.67 -5.28 -6.49
C GLN A 17 2.55 -4.17 -5.44
N ILE A 18 1.38 -3.98 -4.83
CA ILE A 18 1.18 -2.99 -3.75
C ILE A 18 2.02 -3.35 -2.54
N ASN A 19 2.04 -4.62 -2.13
CA ASN A 19 2.88 -5.08 -1.02
C ASN A 19 4.37 -4.88 -1.32
N ALA A 20 4.79 -5.16 -2.56
CA ALA A 20 6.17 -4.93 -2.99
C ALA A 20 6.55 -3.45 -3.01
N ILE A 21 5.64 -2.57 -3.45
CA ILE A 21 5.83 -1.11 -3.43
C ILE A 21 5.91 -0.62 -1.98
N GLN A 22 5.05 -1.11 -1.08
CA GLN A 22 5.13 -0.81 0.35
C GLN A 22 6.50 -1.18 0.94
N GLY A 23 6.99 -2.39 0.65
CA GLY A 23 8.31 -2.83 1.11
C GLY A 23 9.45 -1.95 0.60
N ARG A 24 9.38 -1.48 -0.66
CA ARG A 24 10.37 -0.53 -1.22
C ARG A 24 10.31 0.85 -0.57
N ILE A 25 9.10 1.34 -0.28
CA ILE A 25 8.90 2.61 0.42
C ILE A 25 9.50 2.52 1.83
N ASP A 26 9.24 1.42 2.55
CA ASP A 26 9.79 1.21 3.89
C ASP A 26 11.32 1.14 3.89
N ALA A 27 11.92 0.48 2.89
CA ALA A 27 13.37 0.39 2.74
C ALA A 27 14.02 1.76 2.45
N ALA A 28 13.51 2.47 1.42
CA ALA A 28 13.98 3.82 1.08
C ALA A 28 13.86 4.77 2.27
N MET A 29 12.87 4.54 3.14
CA MET A 29 12.69 5.30 4.34
C MET A 29 13.68 5.01 5.46
N GLY A 30 14.02 3.75 5.67
CA GLY A 30 15.11 3.39 6.57
C GLY A 30 16.42 4.08 6.16
N GLU A 31 16.71 4.07 4.86
CA GLU A 31 17.92 4.70 4.28
C GLU A 31 17.93 6.22 4.46
N LEU A 32 16.81 6.89 4.18
CA LEU A 32 16.72 8.34 4.35
C LEU A 32 16.87 8.73 5.82
N ASN A 33 16.18 8.04 6.74
CA ASN A 33 16.25 8.37 8.16
C ASN A 33 17.68 8.18 8.70
N SER A 34 18.36 7.13 8.25
CA SER A 34 19.78 6.91 8.59
C SER A 34 20.68 8.02 8.04
N SER A 35 20.43 8.48 6.81
CA SER A 35 21.20 9.56 6.18
C SER A 35 20.99 10.90 6.89
N VAL A 36 19.75 11.22 7.26
CA VAL A 36 19.39 12.43 8.02
C VAL A 36 20.01 12.41 9.40
N ASN A 37 19.90 11.29 10.14
CA ASN A 37 20.50 11.19 11.47
C ASN A 37 22.03 11.36 11.43
N THR A 38 22.68 10.80 10.41
CA THR A 38 24.11 11.00 10.18
C THR A 38 24.42 12.46 9.90
N PHE A 39 23.64 13.11 9.03
CA PHE A 39 23.82 14.52 8.70
C PHE A 39 23.65 15.43 9.92
N VAL A 40 22.60 15.23 10.72
CA VAL A 40 22.34 16.01 11.95
C VAL A 40 23.47 15.83 12.95
N SER A 41 23.95 14.59 13.14
CA SER A 41 25.07 14.31 14.05
C SER A 41 26.36 15.01 13.63
N VAL A 42 26.59 15.20 12.34
CA VAL A 42 27.81 15.85 11.81
C VAL A 42 27.67 17.38 11.80
N ASN A 43 26.46 17.93 11.70
CA ASN A 43 26.19 19.36 11.47
C ASN A 43 25.55 20.07 12.67
N ALA A 44 25.77 19.57 13.89
CA ALA A 44 25.08 19.97 15.13
C ALA A 44 25.22 21.46 15.59
N GLY A 45 25.72 22.37 14.75
CA GLY A 45 26.05 23.74 15.14
C GLY A 45 25.11 24.86 14.69
N ALA A 46 24.27 24.68 13.66
CA ALA A 46 23.51 25.82 13.10
C ALA A 46 22.14 25.52 12.47
N ALA A 47 21.77 24.27 12.18
CA ALA A 47 20.57 23.97 11.39
C ALA A 47 19.65 22.89 12.01
N VAL A 48 19.95 22.43 13.23
CA VAL A 48 19.30 21.27 13.86
C VAL A 48 17.79 21.43 14.01
N GLU A 49 17.30 22.65 14.27
CA GLU A 49 15.88 22.90 14.56
C GLU A 49 15.00 22.78 13.30
N GLU A 50 15.41 23.37 12.17
CA GLU A 50 14.69 23.17 10.89
C GLU A 50 14.77 21.73 10.41
N TYR A 51 15.87 21.02 10.67
CA TYR A 51 15.97 19.59 10.37
C TYR A 51 15.02 18.75 11.20
N GLN A 52 14.85 19.06 12.49
CA GLN A 52 13.89 18.36 13.35
C GLN A 52 12.46 18.56 12.88
N LEU A 53 12.11 19.78 12.45
CA LEU A 53 10.80 20.08 11.87
C LEU A 53 10.57 19.32 10.56
N ALA A 54 11.54 19.36 9.65
CA ALA A 54 11.46 18.63 8.39
C ALA A 54 11.37 17.11 8.60
N GLN A 55 12.11 16.57 9.58
CA GLN A 55 12.05 15.15 9.94
C GLN A 55 10.69 14.77 10.53
N ALA A 56 10.08 15.64 11.34
CA ALA A 56 8.74 15.42 11.90
C ALA A 56 7.66 15.43 10.81
N GLU A 57 7.68 16.43 9.91
CA GLU A 57 6.73 16.52 8.79
C GLU A 57 6.90 15.34 7.82
N TRP A 58 8.14 14.96 7.54
CA TRP A 58 8.45 13.79 6.73
C TRP A 58 7.87 12.52 7.36
N ASN A 59 8.12 12.28 8.64
CA ASN A 59 7.60 11.11 9.36
C ASN A 59 6.06 11.07 9.32
N ALA A 60 5.40 12.21 9.50
CA ALA A 60 3.94 12.30 9.41
C ALA A 60 3.42 11.95 8.00
N GLY A 61 4.03 12.49 6.94
CA GLY A 61 3.66 12.19 5.56
C GLY A 61 3.80 10.70 5.21
N LEU A 62 4.81 10.03 5.76
CA LEU A 62 4.99 8.59 5.58
C LEU A 62 3.95 7.75 6.29
N GLU A 63 3.62 8.12 7.53
CA GLU A 63 2.60 7.42 8.29
C GLU A 63 1.26 7.49 7.55
N GLN A 64 0.96 8.65 6.96
CA GLN A 64 -0.21 8.84 6.11
C GLN A 64 -0.15 8.00 4.82
N MET A 65 1.01 7.89 4.18
CA MET A 65 1.21 7.04 2.99
C MET A 65 1.05 5.55 3.33
N ARG A 66 1.63 5.08 4.44
CA ARG A 66 1.46 3.72 4.95
C ARG A 66 -0.01 3.40 5.21
N ALA A 67 -0.73 4.30 5.88
CA ALA A 67 -2.15 4.15 6.14
C ALA A 67 -2.96 4.05 4.82
N SER A 68 -2.65 4.90 3.85
CA SER A 68 -3.33 4.94 2.56
C SER A 68 -3.10 3.66 1.74
N LEU A 69 -1.87 3.15 1.70
CA LEU A 69 -1.52 1.92 1.01
C LEU A 69 -2.13 0.68 1.70
N SER A 70 -2.15 0.66 3.03
CA SER A 70 -2.83 -0.40 3.79
C SER A 70 -4.33 -0.43 3.48
N GLN A 71 -4.98 0.74 3.48
CA GLN A 71 -6.39 0.85 3.13
C GLN A 71 -6.67 0.42 1.69
N ALA A 72 -5.79 0.74 0.74
CA ALA A 72 -5.90 0.28 -0.64
C ALA A 72 -5.83 -1.26 -0.73
N GLY A 73 -4.91 -1.89 0.01
CA GLY A 73 -4.82 -3.35 0.10
C GLY A 73 -6.09 -4.00 0.67
N VAL A 74 -6.64 -3.45 1.75
CA VAL A 74 -7.92 -3.89 2.34
C VAL A 74 -9.08 -3.78 1.33
N ASN A 75 -9.17 -2.65 0.63
CA ASN A 75 -10.22 -2.42 -0.36
C ASN A 75 -10.13 -3.42 -1.52
N LEU A 76 -8.92 -3.70 -2.01
CA LEU A 76 -8.70 -4.67 -3.09
C LEU A 76 -9.06 -6.10 -2.66
N ASN A 77 -8.69 -6.50 -1.44
CA ASN A 77 -9.10 -7.80 -0.89
C ASN A 77 -10.62 -7.91 -0.74
N SER A 78 -11.29 -6.83 -0.31
CA SER A 78 -12.75 -6.78 -0.21
C SER A 78 -13.42 -6.94 -1.58
N ILE A 79 -12.89 -6.27 -2.60
CA ILE A 79 -13.37 -6.40 -3.98
C ILE A 79 -13.18 -7.85 -4.48
N LEU A 80 -12.01 -8.45 -4.23
CA LEU A 80 -11.74 -9.84 -4.62
C LEU A 80 -12.71 -10.82 -3.96
N SER A 81 -12.91 -10.72 -2.65
CA SER A 81 -13.86 -11.56 -1.89
C SER A 81 -15.29 -11.41 -2.41
N THR A 82 -15.71 -10.17 -2.71
CA THR A 82 -17.04 -9.89 -3.26
C THR A 82 -17.20 -10.52 -4.65
N TYR A 83 -16.16 -10.45 -5.48
CA TYR A 83 -16.15 -11.06 -6.81
C TYR A 83 -16.24 -12.59 -6.73
N GLU A 84 -15.45 -13.23 -5.86
CA GLU A 84 -15.49 -14.68 -5.65
C GLU A 84 -16.86 -15.16 -5.13
N GLN A 85 -17.46 -14.42 -4.18
CA GLN A 85 -18.82 -14.72 -3.70
C GLN A 85 -19.85 -14.57 -4.81
N GLY A 86 -19.74 -13.53 -5.64
CA GLY A 86 -20.58 -13.32 -6.81
C GLY A 86 -20.48 -14.48 -7.81
N GLN A 87 -19.27 -14.95 -8.11
CA GLN A 87 -19.06 -16.13 -8.95
C GLN A 87 -19.66 -17.40 -8.34
N ARG A 88 -19.42 -17.69 -7.04
CA ARG A 88 -19.97 -18.88 -6.37
C ARG A 88 -21.50 -18.88 -6.37
N THR A 89 -22.10 -17.71 -6.13
CA THR A 89 -23.56 -17.54 -6.15
C THR A 89 -24.11 -17.71 -7.57
N GLY A 90 -23.47 -17.11 -8.57
CA GLY A 90 -23.83 -17.29 -9.98
C GLY A 90 -23.75 -18.75 -10.42
N VAL A 91 -22.61 -19.42 -10.15
CA VAL A 91 -22.44 -20.85 -10.45
C VAL A 91 -23.51 -21.69 -9.75
N SER A 92 -23.80 -21.44 -8.47
CA SER A 92 -24.84 -22.14 -7.71
C SER A 92 -26.22 -22.01 -8.37
N ILE A 93 -26.64 -20.79 -8.75
CA ILE A 93 -27.93 -20.53 -9.40
C ILE A 93 -28.02 -21.21 -10.77
N PHE A 94 -26.96 -21.19 -11.57
CA PHE A 94 -26.97 -21.82 -12.89
C PHE A 94 -26.73 -23.33 -12.86
N SER A 95 -26.11 -23.88 -11.80
CA SER A 95 -25.91 -25.33 -11.64
C SER A 95 -27.13 -26.04 -11.04
N SER A 96 -27.95 -25.33 -10.24
CA SER A 96 -29.18 -25.87 -9.65
C SER A 96 -30.43 -25.69 -10.52
N GLY A 97 -30.31 -24.97 -11.64
CA GLY A 97 -31.34 -24.84 -12.67
C GLY A 97 -31.31 -25.88 -13.79
N ARG A 98 -30.57 -27.00 -13.62
CA ARG A 98 -30.54 -28.14 -14.53
C ARG A 98 -31.15 -29.38 -13.89
#